data_AF-A0A6C1BB45-F1
#
_entry.id   AF-A0A6C1BB45-F1
#
_cell.length_a   1.000
_cell.length_b   1.000
_cell.length_c   1.000
_cell.angle_alpha   90.00
_cell.angle_beta   90.00
_cell.angle_gamma   90.00
#
_symmetry.space_group_name_H-M   'P 1'
#
loop_
_entity.id
_entity.type
_entity.pdbx_description
1 polymer ?
#
loop_
_entity_poly.entity_id
_entity_poly.type
_entity_poly.pdbx_seq_one_letter_code
_entity_poly.pdbx_strand_id
1 'polypeptide(L)'
;MNANPWSLKKHNQLRRLLVSLNERAGDVCEVVSDDDPHTVTLRHADLRRLRARVYLHAQPRGTYGIAFEFPSPVPQVLARQEFLSLPAAVRCLSAHFAA
;
A
#
# COMPACT_ATOMS: atom_id res chain seq x y z
N MET A 1 8.99 -6.20 8.15
CA MET A 1 8.62 -4.77 8.01
C MET A 1 9.56 -3.95 8.88
N ASN A 2 10.44 -3.11 8.31
CA ASN A 2 11.50 -2.42 9.08
C ASN A 2 11.15 -1.01 9.59
N ALA A 3 9.90 -0.54 9.42
CA ALA A 3 9.47 0.78 9.87
C ALA A 3 8.20 0.69 10.74
N ASN A 4 8.23 1.33 11.91
CA ASN A 4 7.06 1.43 12.79
C ASN A 4 5.96 2.30 12.14
N PRO A 5 4.77 1.76 11.82
CA PRO A 5 3.69 2.53 11.17
C PRO A 5 3.26 3.76 11.96
N TRP A 6 3.39 3.72 13.29
CA TRP A 6 2.96 4.79 14.18
C TRP A 6 3.94 5.95 14.23
N SER A 7 5.23 5.73 13.93
CA SER A 7 6.22 6.80 13.84
C SER A 7 6.18 7.55 12.50
N LEU A 8 5.47 7.02 11.50
CA LEU A 8 5.31 7.69 10.21
C LEU A 8 4.39 8.91 10.36
N LYS A 9 4.76 10.06 9.79
CA LYS A 9 3.92 11.28 9.73
C LYS A 9 2.77 11.15 8.72
N LYS A 10 2.00 10.06 8.79
CA LYS A 10 0.89 9.73 7.89
C LYS A 10 -0.46 9.86 8.57
N HIS A 11 -1.49 10.04 7.76
CA HIS A 11 -2.88 10.05 8.20
C HIS A 11 -3.23 8.76 8.95
N ASN A 12 -4.03 8.88 10.02
CA ASN A 12 -4.36 7.74 10.90
C ASN A 12 -5.01 6.57 10.15
N GLN A 13 -5.76 6.86 9.08
CA GLN A 13 -6.34 5.84 8.22
C GLN A 13 -5.27 4.99 7.51
N LEU A 14 -4.20 5.60 7.00
CA LEU A 14 -3.07 4.84 6.42
C LEU A 14 -2.31 4.05 7.50
N ARG A 15 -2.10 4.63 8.68
CA ARG A 15 -1.46 3.91 9.80
C ARG A 15 -2.25 2.65 10.17
N ARG A 16 -3.59 2.73 10.25
CA ARG A 16 -4.47 1.57 10.49
C ARG A 16 -4.32 0.50 9.42
N LEU A 17 -4.27 0.90 8.14
CA LEU A 17 -4.02 -0.03 7.03
C LEU A 17 -2.68 -0.75 7.19
N LEU A 18 -1.60 0.00 7.46
CA LEU A 18 -0.26 -0.55 7.60
C LEU A 18 -0.16 -1.54 8.78
N VAL A 19 -0.80 -1.21 9.92
CA VAL A 19 -0.87 -2.14 11.07
C VAL A 19 -1.61 -3.42 10.67
N SER A 20 -2.77 -3.29 10.01
CA SER A 20 -3.57 -4.46 9.58
C SER A 20 -2.86 -5.31 8.52
N LEU A 21 -2.03 -4.68 7.66
CA LEU A 21 -1.24 -5.38 6.65
C LEU A 21 -0.02 -6.09 7.27
N ASN A 22 0.61 -5.48 8.28
CA ASN A 22 1.77 -6.05 8.95
C ASN A 22 1.48 -7.43 9.56
N GLU A 23 0.27 -7.62 10.10
CA GLU A 23 -0.17 -8.92 10.63
C GLU A 23 -0.24 -10.03 9.57
N ARG A 24 -0.31 -9.69 8.28
CA ARG A 24 -0.50 -10.66 7.19
C ARG A 24 0.68 -10.79 6.24
N ALA A 25 1.41 -9.71 6.01
CA ALA A 25 2.46 -9.64 4.98
C ALA A 25 3.65 -8.77 5.45
N GLY A 26 3.83 -8.61 6.76
CA GLY A 26 4.87 -7.75 7.33
C GLY A 26 6.27 -8.09 6.84
N ASP A 27 6.61 -9.37 6.69
CA ASP A 27 7.99 -9.79 6.36
C ASP A 27 8.39 -9.51 4.92
N VAL A 28 7.42 -9.47 4.01
CA VAL A 28 7.63 -9.28 2.56
C VAL A 28 7.38 -7.83 2.10
N CYS A 29 6.75 -7.02 2.94
CA CYS A 29 6.40 -5.63 2.63
C CYS A 29 7.36 -4.62 3.26
N GLU A 30 7.90 -3.74 2.43
CA GLU A 30 8.65 -2.55 2.82
C GLU A 30 7.81 -1.30 2.61
N VAL A 31 7.81 -0.42 3.61
CA VAL A 31 7.12 0.87 3.55
C VAL A 31 8.09 1.94 3.09
N VAL A 32 7.80 2.56 1.94
CA VAL A 32 8.46 3.76 1.45
C VAL A 32 7.57 4.94 1.77
N SER A 33 7.98 5.72 2.78
CA SER A 33 7.31 6.97 3.11
C SER A 33 7.71 8.06 2.11
N ASP A 34 6.72 8.68 1.48
CA ASP A 34 6.86 10.00 0.85
C ASP A 34 6.52 11.12 1.87
N ASP A 35 6.55 12.38 1.44
CA ASP A 35 6.21 13.53 2.29
C ASP A 35 4.70 13.77 2.45
N ASP A 36 3.85 13.16 1.61
CA ASP A 36 2.40 13.39 1.62
C ASP A 36 1.71 12.54 2.70
N PRO A 37 1.08 13.13 3.73
CA PRO A 37 0.45 12.37 4.79
C PRO A 37 -0.71 11.46 4.31
N HIS A 38 -1.24 11.68 3.10
CA HIS A 38 -2.37 10.93 2.53
C HIS A 38 -1.95 9.87 1.52
N THR A 39 -0.64 9.68 1.29
CA THR A 39 -0.13 8.57 0.47
C THR A 39 0.96 7.79 1.17
N VAL A 40 1.09 6.51 0.78
CA VAL A 40 2.21 5.66 1.16
C VAL A 40 2.50 4.67 0.04
N THR A 41 3.77 4.42 -0.22
CA THR A 41 4.19 3.42 -1.20
C THR A 41 4.67 2.18 -0.48
N LEU A 42 4.17 1.03 -0.90
CA LEU A 42 4.59 -0.29 -0.46
C LEU A 42 5.44 -0.92 -1.56
N ARG A 43 6.52 -1.59 -1.17
CA ARG A 43 7.41 -2.33 -2.06
C ARG A 43 7.56 -3.75 -1.54
N HIS A 44 7.72 -4.69 -2.46
CA HIS A 44 8.05 -6.05 -2.07
C HIS A 44 9.56 -6.13 -1.84
N ALA A 45 9.98 -6.77 -0.74
CA ALA A 45 11.40 -6.91 -0.38
C ALA A 45 12.20 -7.65 -1.48
N ASP A 46 11.71 -8.83 -1.89
CA ASP A 46 12.37 -9.64 -2.93
C ASP A 46 12.06 -9.19 -4.36
N LEU A 47 10.80 -8.85 -4.66
CA LEU A 47 10.39 -8.37 -5.97
C LEU A 47 10.62 -6.85 -6.09
N ARG A 48 11.88 -6.46 -6.34
CA ARG A 48 12.36 -5.05 -6.40
C ARG A 48 11.49 -4.07 -7.19
N ARG A 49 10.68 -4.55 -8.14
CA ARG A 49 9.85 -3.77 -9.06
C ARG A 49 8.35 -3.84 -8.79
N LEU A 50 7.86 -4.70 -7.89
CA LEU A 50 6.45 -4.65 -7.49
C LEU A 50 6.28 -3.52 -6.48
N ARG A 51 5.46 -2.53 -6.84
CA ARG A 51 5.11 -1.41 -5.95
C ARG A 51 3.61 -1.22 -5.91
N ALA A 52 3.10 -0.86 -4.74
CA ALA A 52 1.71 -0.47 -4.57
C ALA A 52 1.67 0.90 -3.90
N ARG A 53 1.15 1.91 -4.60
CA ARG A 53 0.88 3.21 -3.99
C ARG A 53 -0.53 3.21 -3.43
N VAL A 54 -0.65 3.37 -2.12
CA VAL A 54 -1.93 3.58 -1.44
C VAL A 54 -2.15 5.08 -1.27
N TYR A 55 -3.36 5.54 -1.59
CA TYR A 55 -3.73 6.94 -1.49
C TYR A 55 -5.14 7.12 -0.92
N LEU A 56 -5.35 8.24 -0.22
CA LEU A 56 -6.66 8.65 0.31
C LEU A 56 -7.31 9.76 -0.53
N HIS A 57 -6.55 10.39 -1.44
CA HIS A 57 -7.05 11.45 -2.30
C HIS A 57 -8.20 10.97 -3.18
N ALA A 58 -9.24 11.79 -3.30
CA ALA A 58 -10.46 11.49 -4.04
C ALA A 58 -11.18 10.19 -3.59
N GLN A 59 -10.86 9.68 -2.40
CA GLN A 59 -11.56 8.53 -1.81
C GLN A 59 -12.61 9.01 -0.80
N PRO A 60 -13.80 8.37 -0.76
CA PRO A 60 -14.73 8.49 0.34
C PRO A 60 -14.06 8.24 1.70
N ARG A 61 -14.62 8.82 2.76
CA ARG A 61 -14.11 8.60 4.12
C ARG A 61 -14.10 7.10 4.45
N GLY A 62 -12.96 6.60 4.93
CA GLY A 62 -12.80 5.20 5.32
C GLY A 62 -12.48 4.25 4.17
N THR A 63 -12.34 4.75 2.94
CA THR A 63 -11.90 3.93 1.79
C THR A 63 -10.51 4.32 1.27
N TYR A 64 -9.94 3.44 0.47
CA TYR A 64 -8.56 3.52 -0.01
C TYR A 64 -8.52 3.35 -1.53
N GLY A 65 -7.64 4.11 -2.16
CA GLY A 65 -7.19 3.89 -3.52
C GLY A 65 -5.85 3.16 -3.50
N ILE A 66 -5.66 2.23 -4.42
CA ILE A 66 -4.43 1.46 -4.59
C ILE A 66 -4.07 1.47 -6.07
N ALA A 67 -2.86 1.91 -6.38
CA ALA A 67 -2.28 1.81 -7.71
C ALA A 67 -1.09 0.84 -7.68
N PHE A 68 -1.17 -0.23 -8.46
CA PHE A 68 -0.06 -1.17 -8.63
C PHE A 68 0.82 -0.77 -9.81
N GLU A 69 2.12 -0.81 -9.56
CA GLU A 69 3.18 -0.69 -10.56
C GLU A 69 3.86 -2.05 -10.66
N PHE A 70 3.73 -2.69 -11.83
CA PHE A 70 4.29 -4.00 -12.13
C PHE A 70 5.56 -3.87 -12.98
N PRO A 71 6.54 -4.77 -12.82
CA PRO A 71 7.67 -4.85 -13.74
C PRO A 71 7.20 -5.19 -15.16
N SER A 72 7.16 -4.21 -16.06
CA SER A 72 6.89 -4.44 -17.49
C SER A 72 7.83 -3.60 -18.36
N PRO A 73 8.30 -4.14 -19.51
CA PRO A 73 9.12 -3.40 -20.48
C PRO A 73 8.33 -2.35 -21.29
N VAL A 74 7.00 -2.30 -21.17
CA VAL A 74 6.11 -1.33 -21.84
C VAL A 74 5.52 -0.34 -20.82
N PRO A 75 5.09 0.87 -21.24
CA PRO A 75 4.48 1.86 -20.36
C PRO A 75 3.36 1.23 -19.53
N GLN A 76 3.53 1.27 -18.20
CA GLN A 76 2.79 0.41 -17.30
C GLN A 76 1.31 0.78 -17.28
N VAL A 77 0.46 -0.22 -17.56
CA VAL A 77 -0.94 -0.17 -17.17
C VAL A 77 -0.96 -0.14 -15.64
N LEU A 78 -1.23 1.03 -15.07
CA LEU A 78 -1.49 1.17 -13.65
C LEU A 78 -2.79 0.42 -13.36
N ALA A 79 -2.69 -0.75 -12.73
CA ALA A 79 -3.88 -1.40 -12.19
C ALA A 79 -4.30 -0.59 -10.96
N ARG A 80 -5.39 0.17 -11.11
CA ARG A 80 -5.97 0.96 -10.03
C ARG A 80 -7.20 0.26 -9.47
N GLN A 81 -7.29 0.26 -8.16
CA GLN A 81 -8.50 -0.11 -7.44
C GLN A 81 -8.85 1.04 -6.51
N GLU A 82 -10.09 1.48 -6.57
CA GLU A 82 -10.58 2.63 -5.80
C GLU A 82 -11.77 2.22 -4.95
N PHE A 83 -12.12 3.08 -4.00
CA PHE A 83 -13.28 2.90 -3.12
C PHE A 83 -13.21 1.63 -2.26
N LEU A 84 -12.00 1.10 -2.02
CA LEU A 84 -11.82 -0.12 -1.25
C LEU A 84 -12.02 0.15 0.23
N SER A 85 -12.82 -0.67 0.91
CA SER A 85 -12.85 -0.69 2.37
C SER A 85 -11.52 -1.20 2.96
N LEU A 86 -11.27 -0.95 4.24
CA LEU A 86 -10.05 -1.44 4.91
C LEU A 86 -9.83 -2.96 4.72
N PRO A 87 -10.81 -3.86 4.97
CA PRO A 87 -10.62 -5.29 4.74
C PRO A 87 -10.33 -5.65 3.28
N ALA A 88 -10.97 -4.95 2.33
CA ALA A 88 -10.76 -5.18 0.91
C ALA A 88 -9.37 -4.73 0.46
N ALA A 89 -8.91 -3.57 0.94
CA ALA A 89 -7.57 -3.05 0.69
C ALA A 89 -6.50 -3.99 1.25
N VAL A 90 -6.65 -4.44 2.51
CA VAL A 90 -5.72 -5.40 3.13
C VAL A 90 -5.68 -6.71 2.35
N ARG A 91 -6.83 -7.27 1.97
CA ARG A 91 -6.90 -8.50 1.18
C ARG A 91 -6.23 -8.33 -0.18
N CYS A 92 -6.50 -7.22 -0.86
CA CYS A 92 -5.92 -6.92 -2.16
C CYS A 92 -4.39 -6.82 -2.08
N LEU A 93 -3.87 -6.04 -1.13
CA LEU A 93 -2.42 -5.92 -0.91
C LEU A 93 -1.80 -7.26 -0.54
N SER A 94 -2.39 -7.98 0.42
CA SER A 94 -1.86 -9.28 0.85
C SER A 94 -1.78 -10.27 -0.32
N ALA A 95 -2.78 -10.30 -1.19
CA ALA A 95 -2.78 -11.18 -2.36
C ALA A 95 -1.66 -10.86 -3.37
N HIS A 96 -1.27 -9.59 -3.51
CA HIS A 96 -0.19 -9.18 -4.42
C HIS A 96 1.20 -9.32 -3.78
N PHE A 97 1.31 -9.20 -2.45
CA PHE A 97 2.60 -9.24 -1.74
C PHE A 97 2.93 -10.61 -1.15
N ALA A 98 1.98 -11.53 -0.99
CA ALA A 98 2.23 -12.89 -0.48
C ALA A 98 2.48 -13.94 -1.60
N ALA A 99 2.55 -13.50 -2.86
CA ALA A 99 2.72 -14.36 -4.03
C ALA A 99 4.19 -14.57 -4.40
#